data_AF-A0A821TG21-F1
#
_entry.id   AF-A0A821TG21-F1
#
_cell.length_a   1.000
_cell.length_b   1.000
_cell.length_c   1.000
_cell.angle_alpha   90.00
_cell.angle_beta   90.00
_cell.angle_gamma   90.00
#
_symmetry.space_group_name_H-M   'P 1'
#
loop_
_entity.id
_entity.type
_entity.pdbx_description
1 polymer ?
#
loop_
_entity_poly.entity_id
_entity_poly.type
_entity_poly.pdbx_seq_one_letter_code
_entity_poly.pdbx_strand_id
1 'polypeptide(L)'
;PILLHDLIEQARKTTRFTIDTEDDYYTHQSALIQIEFIQDKSIILLIEINHLPHSSSVVFLLIRSLLKVIFNSLNVIYSWGDTKDELSKFIPFRLFSSETLLQMNNISIQKIFNNWHDKKPKRQRISVSLDAVNRLCTYSRKSTTNFNHKW
;
A
#
# COMPACT_ATOMS: atom_id res chain seq x y z
N PRO A 1 -0.78 29.05 -0.81
CA PRO A 1 -1.21 28.97 -2.23
C PRO A 1 -0.12 28.46 -3.19
N ILE A 2 1.10 28.99 -3.08
CA ILE A 2 2.25 28.65 -3.95
C ILE A 2 2.53 27.13 -3.95
N LEU A 3 2.49 26.48 -2.79
CA LEU A 3 2.74 25.03 -2.64
C LEU A 3 1.82 24.13 -3.48
N LEU A 4 0.52 24.43 -3.57
CA LEU A 4 -0.44 23.57 -4.29
C LEU A 4 -0.29 23.68 -5.81
N HIS A 5 0.08 24.86 -6.31
CA HIS A 5 0.38 25.03 -7.74
C HIS A 5 1.60 24.21 -8.14
N ASP A 6 2.65 24.26 -7.32
CA ASP A 6 3.86 23.46 -7.55
C ASP A 6 3.55 21.96 -7.50
N LEU A 7 2.71 21.51 -6.56
CA LEU A 7 2.27 20.12 -6.49
C LEU A 7 1.47 19.69 -7.72
N ILE A 8 0.62 20.56 -8.27
CA ILE A 8 -0.11 20.28 -9.53
C ILE A 8 0.87 20.14 -10.68
N GLU A 9 1.89 21.00 -10.78
CA GLU A 9 2.93 20.89 -11.80
C GLU A 9 3.76 19.61 -11.66
N GLN A 10 4.07 19.19 -10.43
CA GLN A 10 4.73 17.91 -10.20
C GLN A 10 3.81 16.74 -10.59
N ALA A 11 2.53 16.79 -10.22
CA ALA A 11 1.57 15.75 -10.57
C ALA A 11 1.41 15.60 -12.09
N ARG A 12 1.47 16.70 -12.85
CA ARG A 12 1.43 16.67 -14.32
C ARG A 12 2.64 15.99 -14.96
N LYS A 13 3.78 15.98 -14.28
CA LYS A 13 5.03 15.33 -14.72
C LYS A 13 5.12 13.87 -14.28
N THR A 14 4.28 13.46 -13.33
CA THR A 14 4.21 12.09 -12.82
C THR A 14 3.17 11.28 -13.56
N THR A 15 3.52 10.06 -13.97
CA THR A 15 2.57 9.12 -14.61
C THR A 15 2.25 7.91 -13.74
N ARG A 16 2.89 7.78 -12.57
CA ARG A 16 2.78 6.63 -11.69
C ARG A 16 2.62 7.08 -10.25
N PHE A 17 1.64 6.51 -9.56
CA PHE A 17 1.32 6.88 -8.18
C PHE A 17 1.08 5.64 -7.33
N THR A 18 1.36 5.71 -6.04
CA THR A 18 0.78 4.77 -5.07
C THR A 18 -0.35 5.46 -4.32
N ILE A 19 -1.39 4.70 -3.96
CA ILE A 19 -2.49 5.20 -3.13
C ILE A 19 -2.74 4.22 -2.00
N ASP A 20 -2.99 4.78 -0.84
CA ASP A 20 -3.53 4.09 0.31
C ASP A 20 -4.61 4.96 0.98
N THR A 21 -5.52 4.32 1.72
CA THR A 21 -6.56 5.03 2.46
C THR A 21 -6.68 4.47 3.86
N GLU A 22 -6.94 5.34 4.83
CA GLU A 22 -7.13 4.94 6.22
C GLU A 22 -8.53 5.38 6.69
N ASP A 23 -9.18 4.47 7.42
CA ASP A 23 -10.38 4.77 8.18
C ASP A 23 -9.98 5.15 9.62
N ASP A 24 -10.70 6.09 10.24
CA ASP A 24 -10.50 6.45 11.64
C ASP A 24 -10.76 5.25 12.55
N TYR A 25 -9.86 5.02 13.51
CA TYR A 25 -9.85 3.83 14.34
C TYR A 25 -11.13 3.67 15.18
N TYR A 26 -11.72 4.78 15.64
CA TYR A 26 -12.84 4.75 16.58
C TYR A 26 -14.20 4.80 15.88
N THR A 27 -14.29 5.58 14.80
CA THR A 27 -15.55 5.81 14.08
C THR A 27 -15.70 4.89 12.87
N HIS A 28 -14.61 4.26 12.42
CA HIS A 28 -14.53 3.48 11.18
C HIS A 28 -14.99 4.28 9.95
N GLN A 29 -14.88 5.61 10.01
CA GLN A 29 -15.17 6.51 8.90
C GLN A 29 -13.90 6.85 8.15
N SER A 30 -14.01 7.04 6.84
CA SER A 30 -12.86 7.37 6.00
C SER A 30 -12.22 8.70 6.39
N ALA A 31 -10.93 8.65 6.74
CA ALA A 31 -10.24 9.73 7.44
C ALA A 31 -9.09 10.33 6.62
N LEU A 32 -8.37 9.51 5.87
CA LEU A 32 -7.15 9.92 5.18
C LEU A 32 -7.03 9.27 3.80
N ILE A 33 -6.62 10.06 2.82
CA ILE A 33 -6.09 9.56 1.54
C ILE A 33 -4.60 9.87 1.52
N GLN A 34 -3.78 8.84 1.27
CA GLN A 34 -2.34 8.95 1.08
C GLN A 34 -2.01 8.72 -0.39
N ILE A 35 -1.21 9.60 -0.99
CA ILE A 35 -0.81 9.50 -2.39
C ILE A 35 0.69 9.75 -2.51
N GLU A 36 1.43 8.80 -3.05
CA GLU A 36 2.84 8.97 -3.40
C GLU A 36 2.99 9.26 -4.88
N PHE A 37 3.84 10.22 -5.21
CA PHE A 37 4.26 10.50 -6.58
C PHE A 37 5.52 9.68 -6.83
N ILE A 38 5.44 8.67 -7.70
CA ILE A 38 6.58 7.80 -7.99
C ILE A 38 7.51 8.53 -8.96
N GLN A 39 8.55 9.14 -8.42
CA GLN A 39 9.59 9.90 -9.11
C GLN A 39 10.97 9.64 -8.46
N ASP A 40 12.05 10.20 -9.01
CA ASP A 40 13.39 10.13 -8.40
C ASP A 40 13.44 10.74 -6.98
N LYS A 41 12.61 11.75 -6.72
CA LYS A 41 12.34 12.29 -5.39
C LYS A 41 10.85 12.13 -5.10
N SER A 42 10.50 11.11 -4.33
CA SER A 42 9.11 10.87 -3.97
C SER A 42 8.51 12.03 -3.18
N ILE A 43 7.29 12.39 -3.54
CA ILE A 43 6.44 13.34 -2.80
C ILE A 43 5.27 12.52 -2.24
N ILE A 44 5.02 12.67 -0.95
CA ILE A 44 3.87 12.04 -0.28
C ILE A 44 2.87 13.13 0.07
N LEU A 45 1.65 12.99 -0.44
CA LEU A 45 0.51 13.82 -0.13
C LEU A 45 -0.40 13.11 0.86
N LEU A 46 -0.73 13.79 1.95
CA LEU A 46 -1.68 13.35 2.96
C LEU A 46 -2.89 14.29 2.92
N ILE A 47 -4.08 13.71 2.67
CA ILE A 47 -5.34 14.46 2.62
C ILE A 47 -6.25 13.98 3.74
N GLU A 48 -6.23 14.72 4.85
CA GLU A 48 -7.09 14.46 6.00
C GLU A 48 -8.48 15.06 5.79
N ILE A 49 -9.49 14.19 5.80
CA ILE A 49 -10.86 14.55 5.43
C ILE A 49 -11.51 15.50 6.43
N ASN A 50 -11.25 15.29 7.71
CA ASN A 50 -11.75 16.14 8.81
C ASN A 50 -11.16 17.57 8.78
N HIS A 51 -10.09 17.77 8.01
CA HIS A 51 -9.39 19.05 7.88
C HIS A 51 -9.53 19.66 6.49
N LEU A 52 -10.49 19.19 5.68
CA LEU A 52 -10.73 19.76 4.37
C LEU A 52 -11.18 21.23 4.46
N PRO A 53 -10.61 22.12 3.63
CA PRO A 53 -11.11 23.48 3.50
C PRO A 53 -12.56 23.50 3.02
N HIS A 54 -13.26 24.61 3.29
CA HIS A 54 -14.63 24.80 2.81
C HIS A 54 -14.73 24.60 1.29
N SER A 55 -15.81 23.97 0.82
CA SER A 55 -15.96 23.54 -0.59
C SER A 55 -15.92 24.68 -1.63
N SER A 56 -16.25 25.90 -1.22
CA SER A 56 -16.17 27.11 -2.06
C SER A 56 -14.80 27.80 -2.01
N SER A 57 -13.87 27.34 -1.16
CA SER A 57 -12.56 27.97 -1.02
C SER A 57 -11.67 27.65 -2.21
N VAL A 58 -10.80 28.60 -2.57
CA VAL A 58 -9.79 28.42 -3.62
C VAL A 58 -8.89 27.22 -3.33
N VAL A 59 -8.53 26.99 -2.05
CA VAL A 59 -7.69 25.86 -1.63
C VAL A 59 -8.37 24.53 -1.95
N PHE A 60 -9.66 24.40 -1.62
CA PHE A 60 -10.41 23.19 -1.94
C PHE A 60 -10.48 22.94 -3.46
N LEU A 61 -10.71 23.99 -4.25
CA LEU A 61 -10.71 23.88 -5.72
C LEU A 61 -9.34 23.45 -6.27
N LEU A 62 -8.24 23.91 -5.68
CA LEU A 62 -6.89 23.48 -6.05
C LEU A 62 -6.64 22.01 -5.68
N ILE A 63 -7.08 21.56 -4.50
CA ILE A 63 -7.00 20.14 -4.11
C ILE A 63 -7.77 19.27 -5.11
N ARG A 64 -8.99 19.67 -5.50
CA ARG A 64 -9.76 18.97 -6.53
C ARG A 64 -9.05 18.94 -7.88
N SER A 65 -8.45 20.06 -8.28
CA SER A 65 -7.67 20.13 -9.52
C SER A 65 -6.46 19.20 -9.48
N LEU A 66 -5.77 19.13 -8.34
CA LEU A 66 -4.65 18.22 -8.12
C LEU A 66 -5.09 16.76 -8.25
N LEU A 67 -6.15 16.36 -7.54
CA LEU A 67 -6.68 15.00 -7.61
C LEU A 67 -7.18 14.62 -9.00
N LYS A 68 -7.76 15.58 -9.75
CA LYS A 68 -8.15 15.36 -11.15
C LYS A 68 -6.95 15.06 -12.06
N VAL A 69 -5.80 15.69 -11.81
CA VAL A 69 -4.55 15.40 -12.54
C VAL A 69 -4.04 14.00 -12.15
N ILE A 70 -4.01 13.68 -10.86
CA ILE A 70 -3.51 12.39 -10.36
C ILE A 70 -4.36 11.23 -10.87
N PHE A 71 -5.69 11.31 -10.76
CA PHE A 71 -6.64 10.26 -11.16
C PHE A 71 -6.99 10.28 -12.65
N ASN A 72 -6.19 10.95 -13.46
CA ASN A 72 -6.33 10.88 -14.91
C ASN A 72 -6.13 9.43 -15.40
N SER A 73 -6.95 8.99 -16.36
CA SER A 73 -6.91 7.62 -16.89
C SER A 73 -5.60 7.23 -17.58
N LEU A 74 -4.77 8.20 -17.98
CA LEU A 74 -3.44 7.95 -18.54
C LEU A 74 -2.39 7.60 -17.47
N ASN A 75 -2.64 7.96 -16.21
CA ASN A 75 -1.75 7.63 -15.11
C ASN A 75 -2.00 6.21 -14.61
N VAL A 76 -0.96 5.59 -14.08
CA VAL A 76 -1.03 4.27 -13.45
C VAL A 76 -1.04 4.46 -11.94
N ILE A 77 -2.04 3.88 -11.29
CA ILE A 77 -2.19 3.94 -9.83
C ILE A 77 -2.00 2.54 -9.26
N TYR A 78 -1.03 2.41 -8.37
CA TYR A 78 -0.76 1.19 -7.64
C TYR A 78 -1.38 1.25 -6.25
N SER A 79 -1.96 0.15 -5.81
CA SER A 79 -2.47 0.04 -4.45
C SER A 79 -2.52 -1.40 -3.95
N TRP A 80 -2.69 -1.57 -2.65
CA TRP A 80 -2.79 -2.89 -2.02
C TRP A 80 -4.24 -3.35 -1.94
N GLY A 81 -4.77 -3.88 -3.04
CA GLY A 81 -6.15 -4.36 -3.11
C GLY A 81 -6.92 -3.70 -4.24
N ASP A 82 -8.24 -3.56 -4.10
CA ASP A 82 -9.08 -2.78 -5.01
C ASP A 82 -9.44 -1.44 -4.37
N THR A 83 -8.65 -0.41 -4.70
CA THR A 83 -8.78 0.91 -4.09
C THR A 83 -9.96 1.71 -4.62
N LYS A 84 -10.65 1.25 -5.68
CA LYS A 84 -11.86 1.95 -6.15
C LYS A 84 -12.97 1.88 -5.12
N ASP A 85 -13.12 0.74 -4.45
CA ASP A 85 -14.12 0.53 -3.41
C ASP A 85 -13.81 1.39 -2.18
N GLU A 86 -12.54 1.45 -1.77
CA GLU A 86 -12.08 2.29 -0.67
C GLU A 86 -12.28 3.78 -0.97
N LEU A 87 -11.84 4.24 -2.14
CA LEU A 87 -12.00 5.64 -2.57
C LEU A 87 -13.47 6.04 -2.77
N SER A 88 -14.37 5.09 -3.04
CA SER A 88 -15.80 5.38 -3.21
C SER A 88 -16.41 6.02 -1.94
N LYS A 89 -15.90 5.67 -0.76
CA LYS A 89 -16.30 6.24 0.53
C LYS A 89 -16.03 7.74 0.62
N PHE A 90 -15.12 8.27 -0.22
CA PHE A 90 -14.72 9.67 -0.21
C PHE A 90 -15.50 10.56 -1.21
N ILE A 91 -16.36 9.98 -2.05
CA ILE A 91 -17.20 10.71 -3.01
C ILE A 91 -18.06 11.80 -2.34
N PRO A 92 -18.68 11.58 -1.16
CA PRO A 92 -19.48 12.60 -0.48
C PRO A 92 -18.71 13.90 -0.17
N PHE A 93 -17.39 13.84 -0.02
CA PHE A 93 -16.52 15.01 0.22
C PHE A 93 -16.23 15.81 -1.07
N ARG A 94 -16.76 15.40 -2.22
CA ARG A 94 -16.68 16.09 -3.51
C ARG A 94 -15.25 16.32 -4.03
N LEU A 95 -14.28 15.55 -3.55
CA LEU A 95 -12.89 15.59 -4.00
C LEU A 95 -12.76 15.10 -5.45
N PHE A 96 -13.54 14.08 -5.82
CA PHE A 96 -13.64 13.46 -7.15
C PHE A 96 -15.02 12.80 -7.29
N SER A 97 -15.33 12.25 -8.47
CA SER A 97 -16.63 11.63 -8.78
C SER A 97 -16.50 10.12 -8.99
N SER A 98 -17.63 9.40 -8.94
CA SER A 98 -17.68 7.98 -9.32
C SER A 98 -17.13 7.73 -10.73
N GLU A 99 -17.43 8.63 -11.67
CA GLU A 99 -16.89 8.57 -13.03
C GLU A 99 -15.36 8.61 -13.06
N THR A 100 -14.76 9.44 -12.19
CA THR A 100 -13.30 9.52 -12.05
C THR A 100 -12.73 8.16 -11.62
N LEU A 101 -13.36 7.51 -10.64
CA LEU A 101 -12.94 6.19 -10.14
C LEU A 101 -13.13 5.08 -11.19
N LEU A 102 -14.20 5.12 -11.98
CA LEU A 102 -14.43 4.16 -13.05
C LEU A 102 -13.32 4.21 -14.10
N GLN A 103 -12.96 5.42 -14.53
CA GLN A 103 -11.91 5.65 -15.53
C GLN A 103 -10.49 5.46 -15.00
N MET A 104 -10.32 5.37 -13.67
CA MET A 104 -9.02 5.19 -13.04
C MET A 104 -8.36 3.88 -13.46
N ASN A 105 -7.11 3.98 -13.93
CA ASN A 105 -6.27 2.83 -14.24
C ASN A 105 -5.53 2.36 -12.98
N ASN A 106 -6.19 1.48 -12.21
CA ASN A 106 -5.67 0.93 -10.97
C ASN A 106 -5.08 -0.48 -11.16
N ILE A 107 -3.90 -0.68 -10.59
CA ILE A 107 -3.19 -1.96 -10.54
C ILE A 107 -3.11 -2.42 -9.08
N SER A 108 -3.81 -3.52 -8.80
CA SER A 108 -3.74 -4.20 -7.50
C SER A 108 -2.41 -4.94 -7.33
N ILE A 109 -1.51 -4.39 -6.51
CA ILE A 109 -0.22 -5.01 -6.18
C ILE A 109 -0.44 -6.34 -5.44
N GLN A 110 -1.49 -6.45 -4.64
CA GLN A 110 -1.84 -7.69 -3.94
C GLN A 110 -2.06 -8.86 -4.91
N LYS A 111 -2.77 -8.63 -6.03
CA LYS A 111 -2.98 -9.67 -7.06
C LYS A 111 -1.65 -10.12 -7.70
N ILE A 112 -0.76 -9.16 -7.97
CA ILE A 112 0.58 -9.44 -8.52
C ILE A 112 1.41 -10.25 -7.53
N PHE A 113 1.39 -9.83 -6.26
CA PHE A 113 2.12 -10.51 -5.18
C PHE A 113 1.62 -11.94 -4.98
N ASN A 114 0.30 -12.16 -4.91
CA ASN A 114 -0.28 -13.49 -4.74
C ASN A 114 0.12 -14.42 -5.91
N ASN A 115 0.05 -13.94 -7.15
CA ASN A 115 0.49 -14.71 -8.31
C ASN A 115 1.98 -15.09 -8.25
N TRP A 116 2.84 -14.15 -7.84
CA TRP A 116 4.26 -14.44 -7.63
C TRP A 116 4.49 -15.45 -6.49
N HIS A 117 3.77 -15.29 -5.39
CA HIS A 117 3.88 -16.13 -4.21
C HIS A 117 3.45 -17.58 -4.52
N ASP A 118 2.33 -17.76 -5.21
CA ASP A 118 1.76 -19.07 -5.53
C ASP A 118 2.59 -19.84 -6.56
N LYS A 119 3.34 -19.13 -7.41
CA LYS A 119 4.29 -19.72 -8.35
C LYS A 119 5.58 -20.21 -7.71
N LYS A 120 5.86 -19.85 -6.44
CA LYS A 120 7.01 -20.41 -5.75
C LYS A 120 6.74 -21.87 -5.41
N PRO A 121 7.73 -22.76 -5.59
CA PRO A 121 7.60 -24.11 -5.07
C PRO A 121 7.31 -24.00 -3.58
N LYS A 122 6.12 -24.44 -3.17
CA LYS A 122 5.81 -24.60 -1.75
C LYS A 122 6.95 -25.45 -1.21
N ARG A 123 7.79 -24.88 -0.33
CA ARG A 123 8.75 -25.69 0.42
C ARG A 123 7.91 -26.83 0.98
N GLN A 124 8.13 -28.04 0.48
CA GLN A 124 7.55 -29.21 1.11
C GLN A 124 7.98 -29.06 2.56
N ARG A 125 7.00 -28.83 3.45
CA ARG A 125 7.22 -29.13 4.85
C ARG A 125 7.56 -30.60 4.80
N ILE A 126 8.85 -30.93 4.82
CA ILE A 126 9.29 -32.27 5.14
C ILE A 126 8.65 -32.47 6.50
N SER A 127 7.60 -33.28 6.55
CA SER A 127 7.07 -33.80 7.79
C SER A 127 8.17 -34.71 8.31
N VAL A 128 9.19 -34.10 8.93
CA VAL A 128 10.12 -34.84 9.74
C VAL A 128 9.23 -35.36 10.86
N SER A 129 8.95 -36.67 10.85
CA SER A 129 8.22 -37.27 11.96
C SER A 129 8.96 -36.90 13.25
N LEU A 130 8.23 -36.68 14.35
CA LEU A 130 8.88 -36.43 15.64
C LEU A 130 9.93 -37.53 15.93
N ASP A 131 9.71 -38.75 15.44
CA ASP A 131 10.66 -39.86 15.53
C ASP A 131 11.96 -39.63 14.76
N ALA A 132 11.92 -38.98 13.59
CA ALA A 132 13.11 -38.66 12.81
C ALA A 132 13.92 -37.51 13.46
N VAL A 133 13.25 -36.53 14.08
CA VAL A 133 13.93 -35.48 14.88
C VAL A 133 14.56 -36.08 16.14
N ASN A 134 13.82 -36.96 16.84
CA ASN A 134 14.33 -37.63 18.04
C ASN A 134 15.52 -38.57 17.75
N ARG A 135 15.55 -39.22 16.57
CA ARG A 135 16.70 -40.04 16.12
C ARG A 135 17.94 -39.21 15.82
N LEU A 136 17.78 -37.99 15.28
CA LEU A 136 18.90 -37.08 15.01
C LEU A 136 19.46 -36.49 16.32
N CYS A 137 18.60 -36.11 17.27
CA CYS A 137 19.03 -35.61 18.58
C CYS A 137 19.68 -36.69 19.47
N THR A 138 19.32 -37.96 19.30
CA THR A 138 19.95 -39.08 20.04
C THR A 138 21.32 -39.45 19.49
N TYR A 139 21.58 -39.26 18.20
CA TYR A 139 22.93 -39.45 17.63
C TYR A 139 23.91 -38.33 18.03
N SER A 140 23.43 -37.08 18.16
CA SER A 140 24.28 -35.96 18.60
C SER A 140 24.65 -36.03 20.09
N ARG A 141 23.82 -36.65 20.94
CA ARG A 141 24.11 -36.80 22.39
C ARG A 141 25.04 -37.96 22.75
N LYS A 142 25.20 -38.96 21.87
CA LYS A 142 26.14 -40.08 22.11
C LYS A 142 27.59 -39.76 21.74
N SER A 143 27.87 -38.60 21.13
CA SER A 143 29.22 -38.20 20.72
C SER A 143 29.99 -37.36 21.76
N THR A 144 29.36 -36.90 22.84
CA THR A 144 29.99 -35.93 23.78
C THR A 144 30.19 -36.43 25.21
N THR A 145 30.07 -37.73 25.48
CA THR A 145 30.32 -38.29 26.82
C THR A 145 31.54 -39.21 26.88
N ASN A 146 32.64 -38.85 26.20
CA ASN A 146 33.94 -39.52 26.35
C ASN A 146 35.12 -38.53 26.31
N PHE A 147 35.09 -37.49 27.15
CA PHE A 147 36.29 -36.75 27.52
C PHE A 147 36.36 -36.60 29.05
N ASN A 148 36.81 -37.68 29.70
CA ASN A 148 37.37 -37.65 31.04
C ASN A 148 38.86 -38.03 30.91
N HIS A 149 39.75 -37.06 31.03
CA HIS A 149 41.11 -37.21 31.55
C HIS A 149 41.51 -35.86 32.16
N LYS A 150 41.61 -35.76 33.49
CA LYS A 150 42.90 -35.78 34.22
C LYS A 150 43.99 -35.01 33.46
N TRP A 151 44.26 -33.76 33.83
CA TRP A 151 45.25 -33.38 34.86
C TRP A 151 44.79 -32.14 35.59
#